data_AF-A0A822GC80-F1
#
_entry.id   AF-A0A822GC80-F1
#
_cell.length_a   1.000
_cell.length_b   1.000
_cell.length_c   1.000
_cell.angle_alpha   90.00
_cell.angle_beta   90.00
_cell.angle_gamma   90.00
#
_symmetry.space_group_name_H-M   'P 1'
#
loop_
_entity.id
_entity.type
_entity.pdbx_description
1 polymer ?
#
loop_
_entity_poly.entity_id
_entity_poly.type
_entity_poly.pdbx_seq_one_letter_code
_entity_poly.pdbx_strand_id
1 'polypeptide(L)'
;MIEQFHKQSFFWDYLLNFDATLKQCGDLSQLWYREFYLELTMGRKIQFPIEMSMPWILADHILESIKQPMIEYVFYPMDLYNDAAMHALLVFRKQFLYDEIEAEVNLCFDQLVFKLSDKIFTHFKCLAACMLLDKRYRSECHMNGIKVVFPSANRYDSLLKQRHIQ
;
A
#
# COMPACT_ATOMS: atom_id res chain seq x y z
N MET A 1 -35.81 -30.70 12.59
CA MET A 1 -35.86 -30.51 11.12
C MET A 1 -36.05 -29.04 10.75
N ILE A 2 -37.09 -28.36 11.26
CA ILE A 2 -37.37 -26.94 10.97
C ILE A 2 -36.26 -26.00 11.47
N GLU A 3 -35.78 -26.16 12.70
CA GLU A 3 -34.69 -25.31 13.23
C GLU A 3 -33.37 -25.46 12.45
N GLN A 4 -33.10 -26.67 11.97
CA GLN A 4 -31.89 -26.95 11.19
C GLN A 4 -31.98 -26.27 9.81
N PHE A 5 -33.14 -26.34 9.17
CA PHE A 5 -33.42 -25.63 7.93
C PHE A 5 -33.32 -24.11 8.14
N HIS A 6 -33.94 -23.56 9.18
CA HIS A 6 -33.88 -22.13 9.50
C HIS A 6 -32.45 -21.62 9.73
N LYS A 7 -31.60 -22.39 10.43
CA LYS A 7 -30.18 -22.06 10.61
C LYS A 7 -29.40 -22.10 9.29
N GLN A 8 -29.69 -23.07 8.43
CA GLN A 8 -29.04 -23.18 7.12
C GLN A 8 -29.49 -22.06 6.17
N SER A 9 -30.78 -21.70 6.21
CA SER A 9 -31.36 -20.71 5.31
C SER A 9 -31.01 -19.27 5.64
N PHE A 10 -30.54 -18.99 6.85
CA PHE A 10 -30.19 -17.64 7.31
C PHE A 10 -29.21 -16.91 6.38
N PHE A 11 -28.23 -17.63 5.81
CA PHE A 11 -27.21 -17.02 4.94
C PHE A 11 -27.56 -17.02 3.46
N TRP A 12 -28.70 -17.59 3.06
CA TRP A 12 -29.01 -17.77 1.64
C TRP A 12 -29.16 -16.45 0.91
N ASP A 13 -29.77 -15.42 1.52
CA ASP A 13 -29.89 -14.11 0.87
C ASP A 13 -28.52 -13.48 0.58
N TYR A 14 -27.57 -13.60 1.50
CA TYR A 14 -26.19 -13.13 1.34
C TYR A 14 -25.44 -13.93 0.27
N LEU A 15 -25.62 -15.26 0.25
CA LEU A 15 -24.98 -16.14 -0.73
C LEU A 15 -25.56 -15.96 -2.14
N LEU A 16 -26.87 -15.74 -2.25
CA LEU A 16 -27.54 -15.44 -3.52
C LEU A 16 -27.13 -14.05 -4.02
N ASN A 17 -26.94 -13.08 -3.11
CA ASN A 17 -26.40 -11.76 -3.41
C ASN A 17 -24.87 -11.69 -3.17
N PHE A 18 -24.14 -12.66 -3.73
CA PHE A 18 -22.73 -12.85 -3.44
C PHE A 18 -21.86 -11.62 -3.74
N ASP A 19 -22.07 -10.96 -4.89
CA ASP A 19 -21.26 -9.79 -5.29
C ASP A 19 -21.39 -8.63 -4.30
N ALA A 20 -22.61 -8.29 -3.89
CA ALA A 20 -22.84 -7.23 -2.92
C ALA A 20 -22.29 -7.61 -1.53
N THR A 21 -22.50 -8.86 -1.11
CA THR A 21 -21.97 -9.36 0.18
C THR A 21 -20.45 -9.34 0.19
N LEU A 22 -19.80 -9.77 -0.88
CA LEU A 22 -18.34 -9.78 -0.99
C LEU A 22 -17.76 -8.37 -0.86
N LYS A 23 -18.34 -7.39 -1.57
CA LYS A 23 -17.95 -5.98 -1.47
C LYS A 23 -18.15 -5.43 -0.07
N GLN A 24 -19.27 -5.74 0.58
CA GLN A 24 -19.53 -5.32 1.96
C GLN A 24 -18.55 -5.94 2.96
N CYS A 25 -18.19 -7.20 2.78
CA CYS A 25 -17.21 -7.87 3.64
C CYS A 25 -15.77 -7.36 3.44
N GLY A 26 -15.46 -6.83 2.25
CA GLY A 26 -14.15 -6.28 1.90
C GLY A 26 -14.03 -4.76 2.03
N ASP A 27 -15.06 -4.06 2.50
CA ASP A 27 -15.08 -2.59 2.51
C ASP A 27 -14.09 -2.01 3.54
N LEU A 28 -13.01 -1.41 3.03
CA LEU A 28 -12.01 -0.69 3.81
C LEU A 28 -12.00 0.82 3.50
N SER A 29 -13.03 1.33 2.81
CA SER A 29 -13.13 2.74 2.37
C SER A 29 -13.03 3.76 3.50
N GLN A 30 -13.48 3.37 4.70
CA GLN A 30 -13.55 4.25 5.88
C GLN A 30 -12.17 4.68 6.41
N LEU A 31 -11.08 4.03 5.99
CA LEU A 31 -9.73 4.35 6.47
C LEU A 31 -9.22 5.72 6.00
N TRP A 32 -9.72 6.24 4.88
CA TRP A 32 -9.30 7.55 4.38
C TRP A 32 -10.09 8.70 5.01
N TYR A 33 -11.39 8.50 5.25
CA TYR A 33 -12.31 9.55 5.69
C TYR A 33 -12.03 10.05 7.10
N ARG A 34 -12.10 11.38 7.27
CA ARG A 34 -11.72 12.06 8.51
C ARG A 34 -12.51 13.33 8.81
N GLU A 35 -13.71 13.47 8.22
CA GLU A 35 -14.58 14.63 8.41
C GLU A 35 -14.93 14.92 9.87
N PHE A 36 -15.17 13.86 10.66
CA PHE A 36 -15.39 14.00 12.09
C PHE A 36 -14.23 14.73 12.78
N TYR A 37 -12.99 14.37 12.44
CA TYR A 37 -11.80 15.00 13.01
C TYR A 37 -11.55 16.40 12.46
N LEU A 38 -11.93 16.68 11.20
CA LEU A 38 -11.85 18.03 10.63
C LEU A 38 -12.81 18.99 11.34
N GLU A 39 -14.03 18.56 11.61
CA GLU A 39 -15.02 19.37 12.36
C GLU A 39 -14.50 19.74 13.76
N LEU A 40 -13.84 18.80 14.45
CA LEU A 40 -13.22 19.05 15.75
C LEU A 40 -12.09 20.11 15.72
N THR A 41 -11.55 20.44 14.55
CA THR A 41 -10.57 21.53 14.42
C THR A 41 -11.20 22.92 14.47
N MET A 42 -12.54 23.02 14.48
CA MET A 42 -13.28 24.29 14.51
C MET A 42 -12.84 25.24 13.38
N GLY A 43 -12.73 24.70 12.15
CA GLY A 43 -12.32 25.45 10.95
C GLY A 43 -10.85 25.85 10.89
N ARG A 44 -10.02 25.42 11.85
CA ARG A 44 -8.57 25.73 11.85
C ARG A 44 -7.80 24.94 10.80
N LYS A 45 -8.29 23.76 10.41
CA LYS A 45 -7.73 22.96 9.33
C LYS A 45 -8.78 22.74 8.26
N ILE A 46 -8.39 22.96 7.01
CA ILE A 46 -9.20 22.65 5.83
C ILE A 46 -9.05 21.16 5.48
N GLN A 47 -7.83 20.61 5.61
CA GLN A 47 -7.55 19.19 5.44
C GLN A 47 -6.31 18.79 6.28
N PHE A 48 -6.15 17.49 6.55
CA PHE A 48 -4.95 16.92 7.17
C PHE A 48 -3.89 16.59 6.11
N PRO A 49 -2.59 16.68 6.46
CA PRO A 49 -1.52 16.34 5.53
C PRO A 49 -1.40 14.81 5.37
N ILE A 50 -0.70 14.36 4.31
CA ILE A 50 -0.67 12.94 3.91
C ILE A 50 -0.05 12.02 4.96
N GLU A 51 0.83 12.53 5.82
CA GLU A 51 1.45 11.76 6.91
C GLU A 51 0.44 11.39 8.01
N MET A 52 -0.77 11.94 7.94
CA MET A 52 -1.90 11.61 8.80
C MET A 52 -2.97 10.78 8.05
N SER A 53 -2.72 10.40 6.80
CA SER A 53 -3.65 9.60 5.98
C SER A 53 -3.32 8.13 6.06
N MET A 54 -4.27 7.29 6.47
CA MET A 54 -4.03 5.86 6.69
C MET A 54 -3.52 5.11 5.44
N PRO A 55 -4.08 5.30 4.23
CA PRO A 55 -3.54 4.69 3.02
C PRO A 55 -2.05 5.01 2.81
N TRP A 56 -1.69 6.28 2.96
CA TRP A 56 -0.30 6.73 2.78
C TRP A 56 0.62 6.26 3.90
N ILE A 57 0.20 6.34 5.18
CA ILE A 57 0.99 5.84 6.32
C ILE A 57 1.39 4.38 6.11
N LEU A 58 0.47 3.55 5.63
CA LEU A 58 0.72 2.13 5.37
C LEU A 58 1.65 1.92 4.16
N ALA A 59 1.42 2.62 3.06
CA ALA A 59 2.27 2.58 1.87
C ALA A 59 3.70 3.05 2.19
N ASP A 60 3.83 4.19 2.85
CA ASP A 60 5.10 4.79 3.26
C ASP A 60 5.85 3.90 4.24
N HIS A 61 5.16 3.26 5.18
CA HIS A 61 5.79 2.28 6.07
C HIS A 61 6.39 1.09 5.29
N ILE A 62 5.70 0.58 4.27
CA ILE A 62 6.25 -0.47 3.39
C ILE A 62 7.47 0.05 2.63
N LEU A 63 7.39 1.29 2.12
CA LEU A 63 8.47 1.94 1.39
C LEU A 63 9.68 2.24 2.26
N GLU A 64 9.54 2.52 3.55
CA GLU A 64 10.66 2.79 4.46
C GLU A 64 11.21 1.51 5.09
N SER A 65 10.38 0.46 5.20
CA SER A 65 10.76 -0.78 5.85
C SER A 65 11.99 -1.45 5.22
N ILE A 66 12.85 -1.98 6.09
CA ILE A 66 14.01 -2.81 5.73
C ILE A 66 13.55 -4.26 5.43
N LYS A 67 12.33 -4.64 5.85
CA LYS A 67 11.80 -6.00 5.67
C LYS A 67 11.42 -6.24 4.20
N GLN A 68 12.33 -6.91 3.50
CA GLN A 68 12.28 -7.19 2.06
C GLN A 68 11.00 -7.85 1.51
N PRO A 69 10.28 -8.73 2.24
CA PRO A 69 9.04 -9.31 1.69
C PRO A 69 7.90 -8.32 1.55
N MET A 70 7.89 -7.23 2.31
CA MET A 70 6.74 -6.32 2.38
C MET A 70 6.58 -5.47 1.12
N ILE A 71 7.66 -5.28 0.36
CA ILE A 71 7.67 -4.37 -0.80
C ILE A 71 6.69 -4.80 -1.89
N GLU A 72 6.45 -6.11 -2.04
CA GLU A 72 5.48 -6.65 -3.01
C GLU A 72 4.04 -6.20 -2.72
N TYR A 73 3.78 -5.79 -1.48
CA TYR A 73 2.45 -5.42 -1.00
C TYR A 73 2.19 -3.91 -1.08
N VAL A 74 3.13 -3.10 -1.59
CA VAL A 74 3.04 -1.63 -1.56
C VAL A 74 1.80 -1.07 -2.26
N PHE A 75 1.26 -1.78 -3.25
CA PHE A 75 0.07 -1.34 -3.97
C PHE A 75 -1.24 -1.68 -3.24
N TYR A 76 -1.26 -2.60 -2.26
CA TYR A 76 -2.50 -2.90 -1.51
C TYR A 76 -2.98 -1.71 -0.66
N PRO A 77 -2.11 -0.99 0.07
CA PRO A 77 -2.52 0.25 0.72
C PRO A 77 -2.94 1.36 -0.26
N MET A 78 -2.37 1.39 -1.47
CA MET A 78 -2.78 2.35 -2.49
C MET A 78 -4.18 2.05 -3.01
N ASP A 79 -4.58 0.78 -3.06
CA ASP A 79 -5.93 0.35 -3.47
C ASP A 79 -7.02 0.83 -2.51
N LEU A 80 -6.67 1.19 -1.26
CA LEU A 80 -7.62 1.82 -0.32
C LEU A 80 -8.16 3.16 -0.84
N TYR A 81 -7.42 3.85 -1.71
CA TYR A 81 -7.92 5.04 -2.37
C TYR A 81 -9.03 4.72 -3.38
N ASN A 82 -8.98 3.55 -4.04
CA ASN A 82 -10.04 3.10 -4.93
C ASN A 82 -11.33 2.82 -4.14
N ASP A 83 -11.21 2.14 -3.00
CA ASP A 83 -12.35 1.91 -2.09
C ASP A 83 -12.96 3.23 -1.60
N ALA A 84 -12.11 4.16 -1.15
CA ALA A 84 -12.55 5.48 -0.70
C ALA A 84 -13.25 6.23 -1.83
N ALA A 85 -12.65 6.31 -3.03
CA ALA A 85 -13.19 7.02 -4.17
C ALA A 85 -14.54 6.43 -4.63
N MET A 86 -14.65 5.12 -4.71
CA MET A 86 -15.89 4.43 -5.05
C MET A 86 -16.98 4.75 -4.02
N HIS A 87 -16.64 4.74 -2.73
CA HIS A 87 -17.58 5.08 -1.66
C HIS A 87 -18.03 6.55 -1.72
N ALA A 88 -17.11 7.48 -2.05
CA ALA A 88 -17.41 8.90 -2.17
C ALA A 88 -18.44 9.17 -3.28
N LEU A 89 -18.29 8.50 -4.42
CA LEU A 89 -19.15 8.68 -5.59
C LEU A 89 -20.48 7.93 -5.46
N LEU A 90 -20.46 6.67 -5.02
CA LEU A 90 -21.65 5.81 -5.05
C LEU A 90 -22.50 5.91 -3.79
N VAL A 91 -21.87 6.05 -2.61
CA VAL A 91 -22.54 6.05 -1.31
C VAL A 91 -22.78 7.48 -0.82
N PHE A 92 -21.73 8.26 -0.61
CA PHE A 92 -21.87 9.65 -0.14
C PHE A 92 -22.42 10.60 -1.22
N ARG A 93 -22.13 10.30 -2.49
CA ARG A 93 -22.51 11.10 -3.66
C ARG A 93 -22.03 12.55 -3.52
N LYS A 94 -20.77 12.72 -3.11
CA LYS A 94 -20.12 14.03 -2.93
C LYS A 94 -18.89 14.13 -3.81
N GLN A 95 -18.91 15.08 -4.74
CA GLN A 95 -17.81 15.32 -5.67
C GLN A 95 -16.56 15.84 -4.95
N PHE A 96 -16.70 16.77 -4.01
CA PHE A 96 -15.55 17.35 -3.30
C PHE A 96 -14.71 16.29 -2.56
N LEU A 97 -15.34 15.24 -2.02
CA LEU A 97 -14.60 14.13 -1.39
C LEU A 97 -13.75 13.38 -2.42
N TYR A 98 -14.29 13.15 -3.61
CA TYR A 98 -13.53 12.52 -4.70
C TYR A 98 -12.38 13.41 -5.18
N ASP A 99 -12.61 14.71 -5.34
CA ASP A 99 -11.58 15.67 -5.76
C ASP A 99 -10.41 15.71 -4.75
N GLU A 100 -10.70 15.62 -3.45
CA GLU A 100 -9.68 15.54 -2.41
C GLU A 100 -8.93 14.20 -2.41
N ILE A 101 -9.62 13.08 -2.61
CA ILE A 101 -9.00 11.75 -2.75
C ILE A 101 -8.05 11.74 -3.96
N GLU A 102 -8.51 12.24 -5.12
CA GLU A 102 -7.73 12.32 -6.35
C GLU A 102 -6.46 13.16 -6.15
N ALA A 103 -6.60 14.34 -5.53
CA ALA A 103 -5.47 15.21 -5.23
C ALA A 103 -4.44 14.53 -4.30
N GLU A 104 -4.90 13.81 -3.27
CA GLU A 104 -4.03 13.08 -2.36
C GLU A 104 -3.30 11.92 -3.05
N VAL A 105 -4.02 11.12 -3.84
CA VAL A 105 -3.44 10.02 -4.63
C VAL A 105 -2.36 10.52 -5.57
N ASN A 106 -2.60 11.62 -6.28
CA ASN A 106 -1.61 12.17 -7.21
C ASN A 106 -0.29 12.49 -6.50
N LEU A 107 -0.35 13.17 -5.36
CA LEU A 107 0.83 13.50 -4.56
C LEU A 107 1.53 12.25 -4.02
N CYS A 108 0.76 11.31 -3.45
CA CYS A 108 1.28 10.08 -2.88
C CYS A 108 1.91 9.18 -3.97
N PHE A 109 1.32 9.13 -5.16
CA PHE A 109 1.82 8.32 -6.27
C PHE A 109 3.14 8.86 -6.81
N ASP A 110 3.29 10.18 -6.94
CA ASP A 110 4.57 10.81 -7.30
C ASP A 110 5.68 10.45 -6.29
N GLN A 111 5.37 10.52 -5.00
CA GLN A 111 6.31 10.13 -3.93
C GLN A 111 6.63 8.63 -3.95
N LEU A 112 5.63 7.78 -4.18
CA LEU A 112 5.78 6.33 -4.32
C LEU A 112 6.76 6.00 -5.45
N VAL A 113 6.55 6.56 -6.65
CA VAL A 113 7.41 6.33 -7.82
C VAL A 113 8.84 6.79 -7.54
N PHE A 114 9.00 7.96 -6.94
CA PHE A 114 10.33 8.49 -6.58
C PHE A 114 11.07 7.55 -5.61
N LYS A 115 10.45 7.24 -4.46
CA LYS A 115 11.06 6.40 -3.41
C LYS A 115 11.33 4.97 -3.90
N LEU A 116 10.39 4.39 -4.64
CA LEU A 116 10.53 3.03 -5.17
C LEU A 116 11.66 2.95 -6.20
N SER A 117 11.75 3.93 -7.10
CA SER A 117 12.81 3.98 -8.12
C SER A 117 14.19 4.10 -7.49
N ASP A 118 14.35 4.98 -6.50
CA ASP A 118 15.62 5.15 -5.78
C ASP A 118 16.04 3.86 -5.06
N LYS A 119 15.09 3.18 -4.39
CA LYS A 119 15.35 1.90 -3.73
C LYS A 119 15.74 0.79 -4.70
N ILE A 120 15.04 0.67 -5.83
CA ILE A 120 15.33 -0.33 -6.86
C ILE A 120 16.73 -0.08 -7.43
N PHE A 121 17.02 1.17 -7.81
CA PHE A 121 18.32 1.54 -8.37
C PHE A 121 19.45 1.25 -7.38
N THR A 122 19.33 1.70 -6.14
CA THR A 122 20.32 1.49 -5.08
C THR A 122 20.57 0.01 -4.82
N HIS A 123 19.52 -0.81 -4.81
CA HIS A 123 19.64 -2.25 -4.63
C HIS A 123 20.46 -2.91 -5.74
N PHE A 124 20.08 -2.68 -7.01
CA PHE A 124 20.79 -3.29 -8.14
C PHE A 124 22.18 -2.71 -8.35
N LYS A 125 22.41 -1.43 -8.04
CA LYS A 125 23.75 -0.81 -8.04
C LYS A 125 24.67 -1.50 -7.04
N CYS A 126 24.18 -1.75 -5.83
CA CYS A 126 24.94 -2.42 -4.78
C CYS A 126 25.21 -3.90 -5.14
N LEU A 127 24.20 -4.58 -5.71
CA LEU A 127 24.34 -5.95 -6.19
C LEU A 127 25.40 -6.08 -7.28
N ALA A 128 25.36 -5.22 -8.30
CA ALA A 128 26.34 -5.19 -9.37
C ALA A 128 27.76 -4.88 -8.85
N ALA A 129 27.89 -3.92 -7.92
CA ALA A 129 29.17 -3.62 -7.28
C ALA A 129 29.74 -4.82 -6.52
N CYS A 130 28.89 -5.57 -5.79
CA CYS A 130 29.31 -6.78 -5.10
C CYS A 130 29.69 -7.93 -6.05
N MET A 131 29.04 -8.03 -7.21
CA MET A 131 29.36 -9.04 -8.24
C MET A 131 30.68 -8.75 -8.94
N LEU A 132 30.99 -7.48 -9.17
CA LEU A 132 32.22 -7.03 -9.84
C LEU A 132 33.44 -6.93 -8.90
N LEU A 133 33.22 -6.91 -7.59
CA LEU A 133 34.30 -6.85 -6.60
C LEU A 133 35.18 -8.10 -6.69
N ASP A 134 36.50 -7.89 -6.76
CA ASP A 134 37.45 -8.99 -6.86
C ASP A 134 37.36 -9.95 -5.66
N LYS A 135 37.39 -11.25 -5.96
CA LYS A 135 37.24 -12.31 -4.95
C LYS A 135 38.44 -12.40 -4.01
N ARG A 136 39.67 -12.10 -4.49
CA ARG A 136 40.86 -12.12 -3.65
C ARG A 136 40.82 -10.97 -2.65
N TYR A 137 40.50 -9.77 -3.13
CA TYR A 137 40.28 -8.61 -2.28
C TYR A 137 39.20 -8.87 -1.22
N ARG A 138 38.10 -9.53 -1.58
CA ARG A 138 37.05 -9.88 -0.60
C ARG A 138 37.55 -10.83 0.49
N SER A 139 38.38 -11.81 0.14
CA SER A 139 39.00 -12.72 1.09
C SER A 139 39.99 -12.01 2.01
N GLU A 140 40.80 -11.08 1.48
CA GLU A 140 41.70 -10.24 2.26
C GLU A 140 40.95 -9.36 3.27
N CYS A 141 39.84 -8.73 2.85
CA CYS A 141 38.97 -7.99 3.76
C CYS A 141 38.46 -8.90 4.89
N HIS A 142 38.01 -10.12 4.56
CA HIS A 142 37.52 -11.07 5.54
C HIS A 142 38.61 -11.49 6.55
N MET A 143 39.84 -11.72 6.09
CA MET A 143 40.99 -12.02 6.94
C MET A 143 41.34 -10.86 7.88
N ASN A 144 41.12 -9.62 7.45
CA ASN A 144 41.31 -8.41 8.26
C ASN A 144 40.07 -8.05 9.12
N GLY A 145 39.07 -8.94 9.21
CA GLY A 145 37.85 -8.71 10.00
C GLY A 145 36.84 -7.76 9.36
N ILE A 146 37.07 -7.29 8.13
CA ILE A 146 36.16 -6.41 7.39
C ILE A 146 35.16 -7.26 6.58
N LYS A 147 33.89 -7.26 6.98
CA LYS A 147 32.83 -7.99 6.30
C LYS A 147 32.19 -7.14 5.19
N VAL A 148 32.49 -7.46 3.94
CA VAL A 148 31.76 -6.90 2.79
C VAL A 148 30.38 -7.58 2.70
N VAL A 149 29.34 -6.90 3.18
CA VAL A 149 27.97 -7.41 3.21
C VAL A 149 27.43 -7.50 1.78
N PHE A 150 26.93 -8.69 1.41
CA PHE A 150 26.18 -8.86 0.17
C PHE A 150 24.75 -8.37 0.41
N PRO A 151 24.14 -7.61 -0.52
CA PRO A 151 22.75 -7.21 -0.37
C PRO A 151 21.87 -8.45 -0.28
N SER A 152 20.97 -8.49 0.70
CA SER A 152 20.00 -9.58 0.82
C SER A 152 19.02 -9.54 -0.35
N ALA A 153 18.50 -10.70 -0.76
CA ALA A 153 17.60 -10.80 -1.89
C ALA A 153 16.30 -10.00 -1.65
N ASN A 154 15.96 -9.09 -2.57
CA ASN A 154 14.72 -8.33 -2.50
C ASN A 154 13.78 -8.74 -3.64
N ARG A 155 12.47 -8.53 -3.47
CA ARG A 155 11.45 -8.98 -4.41
C ARG A 155 10.84 -7.79 -5.18
N TYR A 156 11.63 -7.22 -6.08
CA TYR A 156 11.16 -6.13 -6.94
C TYR A 156 10.53 -6.61 -8.25
N ASP A 157 10.70 -7.89 -8.61
CA ASP A 157 10.24 -8.45 -9.88
C ASP A 157 8.74 -8.29 -10.13
N SER A 158 7.93 -8.51 -9.09
CA SER A 158 6.47 -8.38 -9.16
C SER A 158 6.06 -6.94 -9.44
N LEU A 159 6.74 -5.96 -8.85
CA LEU A 159 6.50 -4.53 -9.05
C LEU A 159 6.97 -4.08 -10.45
N LEU A 160 8.16 -4.50 -10.87
CA LEU A 160 8.72 -4.15 -12.19
C LEU A 160 7.92 -4.73 -13.37
N LYS A 161 7.15 -5.81 -13.13
CA LYS A 161 6.28 -6.43 -14.12
C LYS A 161 4.90 -5.76 -14.22
N GLN A 162 4.55 -4.85 -13.31
CA GLN A 162 3.28 -4.13 -13.38
C GLN A 162 3.26 -3.20 -14.60
N ARG A 163 2.36 -3.49 -15.54
CA ARG A 163 2.15 -2.68 -16.75
C ARG A 163 0.94 -1.76 -16.65
N HIS A 164 -0.03 -2.16 -15.83
CA HIS A 164 -1.29 -1.48 -15.62
C HIS A 164 -1.64 -1.57 -14.13
N ILE A 165 -1.71 -0.41 -13.47
CA ILE A 165 -2.22 -0.26 -12.11
C ILE A 165 -3.58 0.41 -12.28
N GLN A 166 -4.63 -0.22 -11.75
CA GLN A 166 -6.02 0.25 -11.88
C GLN A 166 -6.41 1.11 -10.69
#